data_AF-A0A107ATW3-F1
#
_entry.id   AF-A0A107ATW3-F1
#
_cell.length_a   1.000
_cell.length_b   1.000
_cell.length_c   1.000
_cell.angle_alpha   90.00
_cell.angle_beta   90.00
_cell.angle_gamma   90.00
#
_symmetry.space_group_name_H-M   'P 1'
#
loop_
_entity.id
_entity.type
_entity.pdbx_description
1 polymer ?
#
loop_
_entity_poly.entity_id
_entity_poly.type
_entity_poly.pdbx_seq_one_letter_code
_entity_poly.pdbx_strand_id
1 'polypeptide(L)' 'MRHPGDDWAGFRGTPVDALGAVLAQADVLPDLYACGPPALVRGAQEAAAAAGVPDAQFASERFIA' A
#
# COMPACT_ATOMS: atom_id res chain seq x y z
N MET A 1 -0.23 -3.16 -19.36
CA MET A 1 -0.42 -2.34 -18.14
C MET A 1 -0.65 -0.90 -18.58
N ARG A 2 -1.60 -0.17 -17.98
CA ARG A 2 -1.78 1.26 -18.30
C ARG A 2 -0.82 2.06 -17.43
N HIS A 3 -0.12 3.01 -18.05
CA HIS A 3 0.71 3.98 -17.36
C HIS A 3 0.00 5.34 -17.36
N PRO A 4 0.18 6.16 -16.33
CA PRO A 4 -0.26 7.55 -16.36
C PRO A 4 0.40 8.27 -17.54
N GLY A 5 -0.36 9.08 -18.26
CA GLY A 5 0.17 9.91 -19.36
C GLY A 5 1.17 10.95 -18.85
N ASP A 6 1.94 11.55 -19.76
CA ASP A 6 3.05 12.45 -19.40
C ASP A 6 2.59 13.65 -18.55
N ASP A 7 1.40 14.18 -18.80
CA ASP A 7 0.79 15.30 -18.07
C ASP A 7 0.26 14.94 -16.67
N TRP A 8 0.40 13.68 -16.22
CA TRP A 8 0.01 13.28 -14.88
C TRP A 8 0.96 13.89 -13.84
N ALA A 9 0.43 14.78 -12.99
CA ALA A 9 1.17 15.42 -11.91
C ALA A 9 1.15 14.63 -10.58
N GLY A 10 0.42 13.51 -10.52
CA GLY A 10 0.34 12.67 -9.33
C GLY A 10 1.47 11.64 -9.21
N PHE A 11 1.37 10.77 -8.21
CA PHE A 11 2.35 9.71 -7.98
C PHE A 11 2.48 8.78 -9.20
N ARG A 12 3.72 8.36 -9.50
CA ARG A 12 4.06 7.37 -10.53
C ARG A 12 4.71 6.15 -9.88
N GLY A 13 4.18 4.97 -10.17
CA GLY A 13 4.59 3.71 -9.57
C GLY A 13 3.38 2.84 -9.26
N THR A 14 3.58 1.83 -8.43
CA THR A 14 2.50 0.98 -7.91
C THR A 14 1.86 1.62 -6.67
N PRO A 15 0.64 1.20 -6.29
CA PRO A 15 0.04 1.60 -5.02
C PRO A 15 0.90 1.23 -3.80
N VAL A 16 1.68 0.15 -3.87
CA VAL A 16 2.59 -0.27 -2.80
C VAL A 16 3.76 0.71 -2.66
N ASP A 17 4.31 1.19 -3.78
CA ASP A 17 5.35 2.23 -3.77
C ASP A 17 4.83 3.53 -3.14
N ALA A 18 3.60 3.91 -3.48
CA ALA A 18 2.96 5.09 -2.91
C ALA A 18 2.75 4.94 -1.39
N LEU A 19 2.27 3.77 -0.94
CA LEU A 19 2.08 3.47 0.48
C LEU A 19 3.40 3.56 1.24
N GLY A 20 4.47 2.93 0.73
CA GLY A 20 5.79 2.98 1.36
C GLY A 20 6.34 4.41 1.49
N ALA A 21 6.16 5.23 0.43
CA ALA A 21 6.60 6.62 0.45
C ALA A 21 5.84 7.47 1.49
N VAL A 22 4.55 7.21 1.70
CA VAL A 22 3.75 7.92 2.71
C VAL A 22 4.11 7.45 4.12
N LEU A 23 4.23 6.13 4.34
CA LEU A 23 4.58 5.59 5.66
C LEU A 23 5.97 6.03 6.12
N ALA A 24 6.93 6.16 5.21
CA ALA A 24 8.27 6.67 5.53
C ALA A 24 8.29 8.13 6.03
N GLN A 25 7.24 8.89 5.76
CA GLN A 25 7.08 10.29 6.17
C GLN A 25 6.03 10.46 7.28
N ALA A 26 5.39 9.37 7.71
CA ALA A 26 4.33 9.44 8.70
C ALA A 26 4.91 9.52 10.12
N ASP A 27 4.49 10.51 10.89
CA ASP A 27 4.86 10.64 12.31
C ASP A 27 4.09 9.66 13.22
N VAL A 28 3.09 8.97 12.68
CA VAL A 28 2.24 8.01 13.38
C VAL A 28 2.13 6.72 12.57
N LEU A 29 1.93 5.60 13.26
CA LEU A 29 1.62 4.31 12.65
C LEU A 29 0.10 4.21 12.47
N PRO A 30 -0.43 4.23 11.23
CA PRO A 30 -1.87 4.28 10.98
C PRO A 30 -2.49 2.88 10.94
N ASP A 31 -3.79 2.83 11.19
CA ASP A 31 -4.61 1.69 10.78
C ASP A 31 -4.72 1.65 9.26
N LEU A 32 -4.36 0.51 8.68
CA LEU A 32 -4.29 0.28 7.24
C LEU A 32 -5.36 -0.72 6.81
N TYR A 33 -5.99 -0.42 5.69
CA TYR A 33 -6.92 -1.32 5.01
C TYR A 33 -6.51 -1.51 3.55
N ALA A 34 -6.40 -2.76 3.11
CA ALA A 34 -6.08 -3.11 1.74
C ALA A 34 -7.07 -4.12 1.14
N CYS A 35 -7.49 -3.88 -0.10
CA CYS A 35 -8.28 -4.83 -0.89
C CYS A 35 -7.75 -4.89 -2.32
N GLY A 36 -7.97 -6.02 -3.00
CA GLY A 36 -7.57 -6.20 -4.39
C GLY A 36 -6.89 -7.55 -4.65
N PRO A 37 -6.11 -7.67 -5.75
CA PRO A 37 -5.44 -8.90 -6.10
C PRO A 37 -4.50 -9.38 -4.96
N PRO A 38 -4.31 -10.70 -4.77
CA PRO A 38 -3.47 -11.22 -3.69
C PRO A 38 -2.05 -10.65 -3.65
N ALA A 39 -1.47 -10.32 -4.82
CA ALA A 39 -0.15 -9.69 -4.90
C ALA A 39 -0.14 -8.27 -4.33
N LEU A 40 -1.20 -7.48 -4.54
CA LEU A 40 -1.32 -6.13 -4.00
C LEU A 40 -1.47 -6.17 -2.48
N VAL A 41 -2.34 -7.03 -1.96
CA VAL A 41 -2.58 -7.15 -0.51
C VAL A 41 -1.30 -7.58 0.21
N ARG A 42 -0.57 -8.58 -0.34
CA ARG A 42 0.72 -8.99 0.22
C ARG A 42 1.76 -7.87 0.19
N GLY A 43 1.91 -7.18 -0.95
CA GLY A 43 2.86 -6.07 -1.05
C GLY A 43 2.54 -4.92 -0.10
N ALA A 44 1.26 -4.61 0.12
CA ALA A 44 0.84 -3.61 1.09
C ALA A 44 1.15 -4.04 2.53
N GLN A 45 0.93 -5.31 2.87
CA GLN A 45 1.26 -5.86 4.19
C GLN A 45 2.77 -5.83 4.44
N GLU A 46 3.59 -6.20 3.45
CA GLU A 46 5.05 -6.14 3.52
C GLU A 46 5.56 -4.70 3.69
N ALA A 47 5.00 -3.74 2.96
CA ALA A 47 5.34 -2.32 3.11
C ALA A 47 4.96 -1.76 4.49
N ALA A 48 3.78 -2.14 5.01
CA ALA A 48 3.33 -1.79 6.36
C ALA A 48 4.29 -2.33 7.43
N ALA A 49 4.63 -3.61 7.35
CA ALA A 49 5.55 -4.25 8.28
C ALA A 49 6.96 -3.64 8.22
N ALA A 50 7.45 -3.30 7.01
CA ALA A 50 8.73 -2.62 6.84
C ALA A 50 8.77 -1.21 7.47
N ALA A 51 7.62 -0.52 7.51
CA ALA A 51 7.45 0.76 8.20
C ALA A 51 7.18 0.61 9.71
N GLY A 52 7.12 -0.61 10.24
CA GLY A 52 6.89 -0.89 11.65
C GLY A 52 5.42 -0.81 12.09
N VAL A 53 4.47 -0.76 11.14
CA VAL A 53 3.04 -0.83 11.45
C VAL A 53 2.72 -2.22 12.04
N PRO A 54 2.11 -2.31 13.25
CA PRO A 54 1.75 -3.59 13.84
C PRO A 54 0.73 -4.36 13.00
N ASP A 55 0.85 -5.68 12.94
CA ASP A 55 -0.09 -6.54 12.19
C ASP A 55 -1.56 -6.33 12.60
N ALA A 56 -1.81 -6.02 13.87
CA ALA A 56 -3.15 -5.75 14.40
C ALA A 56 -3.82 -4.50 13.78
N GLN A 57 -3.02 -3.59 13.23
CA GLN A 57 -3.47 -2.36 12.55
C GLN A 57 -3.64 -2.58 11.04
N PHE A 58 -3.29 -3.75 10.51
CA PHE A 58 -3.45 -4.06 9.08
C PHE A 58 -4.64 -5.00 8.85
N ALA A 59 -5.72 -4.45 8.29
CA ALA A 59 -6.87 -5.20 7.84
C ALA A 59 -6.83 -5.41 6.33
N SER A 60 -7.32 -6.55 5.85
CA SER A 60 -7.49 -6.78 4.42
C SER A 60 -8.71 -7.61 4.08
N GLU A 61 -9.34 -7.27 2.95
CA GLU A 61 -10.32 -8.13 2.32
C GLU A 61 -9.62 -9.18 1.47
N ARG A 62 -9.87 -10.46 1.77
CA ARG A 62 -9.43 -11.58 0.94
C ARG A 62 -10.58 -12.08 0.09
N PHE A 63 -10.48 -11.89 -1.23
CA PHE A 63 -11.30 -12.64 -2.18
C PHE A 63 -10.83 -14.09 -2.20
N ILE A 64 -11.50 -14.93 -1.41
CA ILE A 64 -11.44 -16.39 -1.51
C ILE A 64 -12.42 -16.79 -2.62
N ALA A 65 -11.88 -17.19 -3.78
CA ALA A 65 -12.62 -17.87 -4.83
C ALA A 65 -12.74 -19.36 -4.52
#